data_AF-F4RD81-F1
#
_entry.id   AF-F4RD81-F1
#
_cell.length_a   1.000
_cell.length_b   1.000
_cell.length_c   1.000
_cell.angle_alpha   90.00
_cell.angle_beta   90.00
_cell.angle_gamma   90.00
#
_symmetry.space_group_name_H-M   'P 1'
#
loop_
_entity.id
_entity.type
_entity.pdbx_description
1 polymer ?
#
loop_
_entity_poly.entity_id
_entity_poly.type
_entity_poly.pdbx_seq_one_letter_code
_entity_poly.pdbx_strand_id
1 'polypeptide(L)'
;MDRPEGNKKAKRNRNSKADDVEPQFIANQTAGIRITERIAEQGERQTTALEKMLELAVLMSDTSKVDERTRAGLEAAKEMINSKNEAQR
;
A
#
# COMPACT_ATOMS: atom_id res chain seq x y z
N MET A 1 -1.03 -69.37 -35.61
CA MET A 1 -1.95 -68.35 -35.07
C MET A 1 -1.63 -68.24 -33.59
N ASP A 2 -0.62 -67.44 -33.24
CA ASP A 2 -0.13 -67.32 -31.87
C ASP A 2 -0.44 -65.91 -31.33
N ARG A 3 -1.12 -65.87 -30.18
CA ARG A 3 -1.61 -64.66 -29.51
C ARG A 3 -0.45 -63.85 -28.89
N PRO A 4 -0.59 -62.52 -28.75
CA PRO A 4 0.45 -61.68 -28.16
C PRO A 4 0.34 -61.68 -26.63
N GLU A 5 1.40 -62.08 -25.94
CA GLU A 5 1.50 -61.97 -24.48
C GLU A 5 2.46 -60.85 -24.06
N GLY A 6 1.99 -60.00 -23.15
CA GLY A 6 2.87 -59.38 -22.15
C GLY A 6 3.14 -57.90 -22.30
N ASN A 7 2.15 -57.08 -21.94
CA ASN A 7 2.29 -55.65 -21.65
C ASN A 7 3.28 -55.45 -20.46
N LYS A 8 4.58 -55.24 -20.73
CA LYS A 8 5.58 -54.94 -19.71
C LYS A 8 5.37 -53.50 -19.22
N LYS A 9 4.66 -53.40 -18.10
CA LYS A 9 4.40 -52.21 -17.29
C LYS A 9 5.62 -51.28 -17.25
N ALA A 10 5.44 -50.07 -17.77
CA ALA A 10 6.41 -48.98 -17.63
C ALA A 10 6.69 -48.74 -16.13
N LYS A 11 7.96 -48.90 -15.73
CA LYS A 11 8.46 -48.47 -14.42
C LYS A 11 8.34 -46.94 -14.34
N ARG A 12 7.22 -46.46 -13.82
CA ARG A 12 7.01 -45.07 -13.45
C ARG A 12 7.77 -44.83 -12.14
N ASN A 13 9.08 -44.61 -12.21
CA ASN A 13 9.85 -44.19 -11.05
C ASN A 13 9.54 -42.71 -10.79
N ARG A 14 8.57 -42.44 -9.91
CA ARG A 14 8.26 -41.09 -9.43
C ARG A 14 9.41 -40.65 -8.53
N ASN A 15 10.42 -40.04 -9.11
CA ASN A 15 11.35 -39.21 -8.37
C ASN A 15 10.80 -37.77 -8.35
N SER A 16 9.60 -37.58 -7.78
CA SER A 16 9.12 -36.26 -7.42
C SER A 16 9.74 -35.95 -6.06
N LYS A 17 10.93 -35.36 -6.06
CA LYS A 17 11.48 -34.72 -4.86
C LYS A 17 10.44 -33.74 -4.35
N ALA A 18 9.94 -33.98 -3.14
CA ALA A 18 9.05 -33.10 -2.44
C ALA A 18 9.88 -32.36 -1.38
N ASP A 19 10.89 -31.59 -1.80
CA ASP A 19 11.89 -31.06 -0.85
C ASP A 19 12.23 -29.56 -0.99
N ASP A 20 11.60 -28.78 -1.87
CA ASP A 20 11.96 -27.35 -2.02
C ASP A 20 10.77 -26.37 -2.02
N VAL A 21 9.52 -26.85 -1.85
CA VAL A 21 8.33 -25.98 -1.92
C VAL A 21 8.09 -25.21 -0.63
N GLU A 22 8.33 -25.82 0.53
CA GLU A 22 8.11 -25.22 1.85
C GLU A 22 9.02 -24.01 2.14
N PRO A 23 10.34 -24.07 1.90
CA PRO A 23 11.24 -22.93 2.13
C PRO A 23 10.88 -21.73 1.24
N GLN A 24 10.50 -22.01 -0.01
CA GLN A 24 10.14 -20.97 -0.97
C GLN A 24 8.77 -20.35 -0.67
N PHE A 25 7.81 -21.12 -0.14
CA PHE A 25 6.53 -20.60 0.33
C PHE A 25 6.69 -19.65 1.52
N ILE A 26 7.49 -20.01 2.54
CA ILE A 26 7.76 -19.14 3.70
C ILE A 26 8.55 -17.89 3.31
N ALA A 27 9.53 -18.03 2.40
CA ALA A 27 10.28 -16.89 1.86
C ALA A 27 9.36 -15.91 1.09
N ASN A 28 8.44 -16.43 0.29
CA ASN A 28 7.46 -15.63 -0.45
C ASN A 28 6.46 -14.92 0.49
N GLN A 29 6.01 -15.58 1.56
CA GLN A 29 5.15 -14.93 2.58
C GLN A 29 5.88 -13.79 3.29
N THR A 30 7.13 -14.01 3.70
CA THR A 30 7.95 -12.98 4.36
C THR A 30 8.24 -11.80 3.42
N ALA A 31 8.50 -12.07 2.14
CA ALA A 31 8.65 -11.02 1.13
C ALA A 31 7.34 -10.23 0.92
N GLY A 32 6.19 -10.91 0.91
CA GLY A 32 4.87 -10.28 0.81
C GLY A 32 4.56 -9.36 1.99
N ILE A 33 4.88 -9.77 3.22
CA ILE A 33 4.72 -8.95 4.43
C ILE A 33 5.56 -7.67 4.32
N ARG A 34 6.86 -7.78 3.98
CA ARG A 34 7.74 -6.61 3.83
C ARG A 34 7.29 -5.64 2.74
N ILE A 35 6.78 -6.15 1.62
CA ILE A 35 6.20 -5.31 0.57
C ILE A 35 4.97 -4.57 1.10
N THR A 36 4.11 -5.25 1.84
CA THR A 36 2.89 -4.67 2.42
C THR A 36 3.23 -3.58 3.44
N GLU A 37 4.18 -3.83 4.34
CA GLU A 37 4.69 -2.84 5.29
C GLU A 37 5.24 -1.61 4.55
N ARG A 38 6.05 -1.81 3.51
CA ARG A 38 6.58 -0.71 2.71
C ARG A 38 5.49 0.09 2.00
N ILE A 39 4.46 -0.57 1.49
CA ILE A 39 3.30 0.10 0.87
C ILE A 39 2.55 0.93 1.92
N ALA A 40 2.33 0.37 3.12
CA ALA A 40 1.67 1.09 4.21
C ALA A 40 2.45 2.34 4.62
N GLU A 41 3.77 2.22 4.82
CA GLU A 41 4.64 3.36 5.13
C GLU A 41 4.61 4.43 4.03
N GLN A 42 4.64 4.01 2.75
CA GLN A 42 4.54 4.95 1.63
C GLN A 42 3.17 5.63 1.60
N GLY A 43 2.09 4.89 1.86
CA GLY A 43 0.74 5.43 1.94
C GLY A 43 0.58 6.46 3.06
N GLU A 44 1.15 6.19 4.23
CA GLU A 44 1.15 7.12 5.36
C GLU A 44 1.90 8.42 5.00
N ARG A 45 3.11 8.31 4.46
CA ARG A 45 3.90 9.48 4.03
C ARG A 45 3.19 10.31 2.96
N GLN A 46 2.54 9.66 1.99
CA GLN A 46 1.77 10.34 0.95
C GLN A 46 0.55 11.04 1.52
N THR A 47 -0.16 10.40 2.46
CA THR A 47 -1.32 10.99 3.14
C THR A 47 -0.91 12.25 3.91
N THR A 48 0.16 12.17 4.71
CA THR A 48 0.70 13.34 5.43
C THR A 48 1.15 14.44 4.47
N ALA A 49 1.76 14.10 3.33
CA ALA A 49 2.15 15.10 2.34
C ALA A 49 0.93 15.80 1.73
N LEU A 50 -0.14 15.05 1.41
CA LEU A 50 -1.39 15.60 0.88
C LEU A 50 -2.09 16.50 1.89
N GLU A 51 -2.13 16.11 3.17
CA GLU A 51 -2.67 16.95 4.25
C GLU A 51 -1.95 18.29 4.32
N LYS A 52 -0.61 18.29 4.31
CA LYS A 52 0.19 19.52 4.31
C LYS A 52 -0.04 20.39 3.06
N MET A 53 -0.21 19.78 1.89
CA MET A 53 -0.53 20.51 0.66
C MET A 53 -1.91 21.16 0.74
N LEU A 54 -2.90 20.46 1.29
CA LEU A 54 -4.25 21.00 1.48
C LEU A 54 -4.22 22.17 2.47
N GLU A 55 -3.53 22.02 3.60
CA GLU A 55 -3.37 23.10 4.58
C GLU A 55 -2.72 24.33 3.96
N LEU A 56 -1.65 24.15 3.20
CA LEU A 56 -0.99 25.25 2.47
C LEU A 56 -1.92 25.91 1.45
N ALA A 57 -2.71 25.12 0.71
CA ALA A 57 -3.67 25.65 -0.26
C ALA A 57 -4.75 26.52 0.42
N VAL A 58 -5.23 26.11 1.60
CA VAL A 58 -6.17 26.92 2.40
C VAL A 58 -5.52 28.22 2.87
N LEU A 59 -4.29 28.16 3.38
CA LEU A 59 -3.54 29.35 3.82
C LEU A 59 -3.27 30.35 2.68
N MET A 60 -3.00 29.84 1.48
CA MET A 60 -2.73 30.66 0.29
C MET A 60 -4.01 31.13 -0.43
N SER A 61 -5.19 30.69 0.00
CA SER A 61 -6.44 31.06 -0.65
C SER A 61 -6.73 32.56 -0.53
N ASP A 62 -6.89 33.21 -1.68
CA ASP A 62 -7.25 34.63 -1.78
C ASP A 62 -8.73 34.82 -1.44
N THR A 63 -8.99 35.52 -0.33
CA THR A 63 -10.33 35.81 0.18
C THR A 63 -10.83 37.20 -0.21
N SER A 64 -10.10 37.94 -1.06
CA SER A 64 -10.45 39.33 -1.41
C SER A 64 -11.75 39.48 -2.20
N LYS A 65 -12.19 38.44 -2.90
CA LYS A 65 -13.36 38.46 -3.80
C LYS A 65 -14.49 37.51 -3.38
N VAL A 66 -14.42 36.91 -2.20
CA VAL A 66 -15.48 36.02 -1.68
C VAL A 66 -16.42 36.78 -0.76
N ASP A 67 -17.65 36.29 -0.62
CA ASP A 67 -18.63 36.88 0.30
C ASP A 67 -18.18 36.73 1.77
N GLU A 68 -18.76 37.55 2.65
CA GLU A 68 -18.37 37.61 4.06
C GLU A 68 -18.48 36.27 4.78
N ARG A 69 -19.51 35.48 4.50
CA ARG A 69 -19.72 34.20 5.16
C ARG A 69 -18.63 33.20 4.75
N THR A 70 -18.32 33.14 3.46
CA THR A 70 -17.24 32.29 2.94
C THR A 70 -15.88 32.75 3.44
N ARG A 71 -15.64 34.07 3.49
CA ARG A 71 -14.42 34.65 4.05
C ARG A 71 -14.23 34.25 5.51
N ALA A 72 -15.25 34.43 6.34
CA ALA A 72 -15.19 34.09 7.76
C ALA A 72 -14.88 32.60 7.98
N GLY A 73 -15.48 31.71 7.18
CA GLY A 73 -15.18 30.28 7.22
C GLY A 73 -13.73 29.96 6.84
N LEU A 74 -13.21 30.61 5.80
CA LEU A 74 -11.81 30.42 5.37
C LEU A 74 -10.82 30.98 6.38
N GLU A 75 -11.06 32.15 6.95
CA GLU A 75 -10.18 32.73 7.98
C GLU A 75 -10.18 31.88 9.26
N ALA A 76 -11.33 31.33 9.69
CA ALA A 76 -11.38 30.38 10.80
C ALA A 76 -10.57 29.10 10.51
N ALA A 77 -10.63 28.59 9.29
CA ALA A 77 -9.84 27.43 8.89
C ALA A 77 -8.33 27.74 8.88
N LYS A 78 -7.92 28.93 8.41
CA LYS A 78 -6.53 29.40 8.46
C LYS A 78 -6.04 29.52 9.91
N GLU A 79 -6.86 30.08 10.79
CA GLU A 79 -6.54 30.20 12.23
C GLU A 79 -6.32 28.82 12.86
N MET A 80 -7.23 27.87 12.64
CA MET A 80 -7.08 26.49 13.12
C MET A 80 -5.77 25.84 12.64
N ILE A 81 -5.41 26.01 11.36
CA ILE A 81 -4.17 25.46 10.80
C ILE A 81 -2.95 26.10 11.48
N ASN A 82 -2.98 27.42 11.71
CA ASN A 82 -1.89 28.11 12.39
C ASN A 82 -1.74 27.64 13.85
N SER A 83 -2.85 27.52 14.60
CA SER A 83 -2.80 27.01 15.97
C SER A 83 -2.31 25.56 16.05
N LYS A 84 -2.71 24.70 15.10
CA LYS A 84 -2.16 23.34 14.98
C LYS A 84 -0.64 23.37 14.77
N ASN A 85 -0.16 24.22 13.87
CA ASN A 85 1.26 24.35 13.57
C ASN A 85 2.07 24.93 14.75
N GLU A 86 1.49 25.86 15.50
CA GLU A 86 2.10 26.41 16.71
C GLU A 86 2.19 25.37 17.82
N ALA A 87 1.16 24.55 18.02
CA ALA A 87 1.17 23.47 19.01
C ALA A 87 2.18 22.35 18.69
N GLN A 88 2.64 22.25 17.44
CA GLN A 88 3.65 21.28 17.01
C GLN A 88 5.09 21.81 17.09
N ARG A 89 5.28 23.09 17.42
CA ARG A 89 6.61 23.71 17.61
C ARG A 89 7.08 23.55 19.05
#